data_AF-L9K6F2-F1
#
_entry.id   AF-L9K6F2-F1
#
_cell.length_a   1.000
_cell.length_b   1.000
_cell.length_c   1.000
_cell.angle_alpha   90.00
_cell.angle_beta   90.00
_cell.angle_gamma   90.00
#
_symmetry.space_group_name_H-M   'P 1'
#
loop_
_entity.id
_entity.type
_entity.pdbx_description
1 polymer ?
#
loop_
_entity_poly.entity_id
_entity_poly.type
_entity_poly.pdbx_seq_one_letter_code
_entity_poly.pdbx_strand_id
1 'polypeptide(L)'
;MEGVQEKKEVPAAAETKKKAPAAAEATKKKVPAVPETLKKKRRNFTELRKKFAQKMLRKARGKLIYEKAQHYHKEYRQTDRTEIHTARMARKAGNFYAPAGPKLAFVIRIRNQWSEPKGPKGVAASSSSPDLQWHLC
;
A
#
# COMPACT_ATOMS: atom_id res chain seq x y z
N MET A 1 20.08 9.34 36.67
CA MET A 1 19.60 10.73 36.54
C MET A 1 18.26 10.69 35.85
N GLU A 2 17.23 10.54 36.69
CA GLU A 2 15.99 11.36 36.69
C GLU A 2 14.99 10.93 35.61
N GLY A 3 13.75 10.58 35.90
CA GLY A 3 12.98 10.56 37.14
C GLY A 3 11.62 9.95 36.81
N VAL A 4 11.13 9.13 37.73
CA VAL A 4 9.77 8.60 37.80
C VAL A 4 8.79 9.77 38.02
N GLN A 5 7.62 9.73 37.39
CA GLN A 5 6.37 10.06 38.09
C GLN A 5 5.15 9.45 37.40
N GLU A 6 4.74 8.35 38.02
CA GLU A 6 3.46 7.68 38.01
C GLU A 6 2.29 8.60 38.41
N LYS A 7 1.07 8.14 38.12
CA LYS A 7 -0.16 8.30 38.93
C LYS A 7 -0.84 9.69 38.87
N LYS A 8 -2.16 9.85 38.94
CA LYS A 8 -3.37 8.99 38.99
C LYS A 8 -4.54 9.99 39.18
N GLU A 9 -5.77 9.48 39.03
CA GLU A 9 -7.00 9.95 39.67
C GLU A 9 -7.89 10.98 38.95
N VAL A 10 -9.05 10.44 38.56
CA VAL A 10 -10.38 11.06 38.54
C VAL A 10 -10.82 11.31 40.00
N PRO A 11 -11.62 12.37 40.27
CA PRO A 11 -12.87 12.12 40.97
C PRO A 11 -14.08 12.98 40.54
N ALA A 12 -15.22 12.29 40.49
CA ALA A 12 -16.59 12.57 40.98
C ALA A 12 -17.13 14.00 41.24
N ALA A 13 -18.29 14.24 40.62
CA ALA A 13 -19.59 14.67 41.19
C ALA A 13 -19.76 15.97 42.00
N ALA A 14 -20.65 16.86 41.51
CA ALA A 14 -21.60 17.64 42.33
C ALA A 14 -22.76 18.18 41.48
N GLU A 15 -23.99 17.85 41.88
CA GLU A 15 -25.27 18.34 41.34
C GLU A 15 -25.70 19.65 42.03
N THR A 16 -26.49 20.53 41.36
CA THR A 16 -27.62 21.26 42.01
C THR A 16 -28.53 22.01 41.00
N LYS A 17 -29.75 21.44 40.86
CA LYS A 17 -31.09 22.01 40.60
C LYS A 17 -31.27 23.52 40.33
N LYS A 18 -31.99 23.87 39.24
CA LYS A 18 -33.39 24.39 39.29
C LYS A 18 -34.00 24.74 37.91
N LYS A 19 -35.19 24.13 37.68
CA LYS A 19 -36.42 24.70 37.08
C LYS A 19 -36.60 24.68 35.54
N ALA A 20 -37.36 23.69 35.06
CA ALA A 20 -38.28 23.90 33.94
C ALA A 20 -39.39 24.88 34.36
N PRO A 21 -39.95 25.66 33.40
CA PRO A 21 -41.25 25.25 32.92
C PRO A 21 -41.35 25.24 31.39
N ALA A 22 -42.16 24.29 30.93
CA ALA A 22 -42.71 24.22 29.60
C ALA A 22 -43.46 25.51 29.25
N ALA A 23 -43.18 26.06 28.06
CA ALA A 23 -44.14 26.77 27.21
C ALA A 23 -43.50 27.04 25.84
N ALA A 24 -44.31 26.90 24.80
CA ALA A 24 -44.09 27.32 23.41
C ALA A 24 -43.31 26.35 22.49
N GLU A 25 -43.94 25.23 22.18
CA GLU A 25 -44.11 24.84 20.77
C GLU A 25 -44.74 25.99 19.98
N ALA A 26 -43.95 26.99 19.58
CA ALA A 26 -44.39 28.04 18.65
C ALA A 26 -43.21 28.86 18.15
N THR A 27 -42.17 28.21 17.65
CA THR A 27 -41.47 28.71 16.48
C THR A 27 -40.71 27.52 15.92
N LYS A 28 -41.18 27.00 14.79
CA LYS A 28 -40.31 26.33 13.83
C LYS A 28 -39.25 27.37 13.45
N LYS A 29 -38.21 27.51 14.29
CA LYS A 29 -36.98 28.21 13.94
C LYS A 29 -36.48 27.43 12.75
N LYS A 30 -36.77 27.97 11.57
CA LYS A 30 -36.14 27.60 10.31
C LYS A 30 -34.65 27.63 10.64
N VAL A 31 -34.07 26.45 10.90
CA VAL A 31 -32.62 26.27 10.83
C VAL A 31 -32.28 26.96 9.52
N PRO A 32 -31.49 28.05 9.53
CA PRO A 32 -31.24 28.79 8.30
C PRO A 32 -30.72 27.74 7.33
N ALA A 33 -31.47 27.50 6.25
CA ALA A 33 -31.14 26.48 5.28
C ALA A 33 -29.71 26.79 4.86
N VAL A 34 -28.75 26.00 5.35
CA VAL A 34 -27.34 26.39 5.33
C VAL A 34 -27.03 26.75 3.89
N PRO A 35 -26.60 28.00 3.64
CA PRO A 35 -26.60 28.54 2.29
C PRO A 35 -25.74 27.63 1.42
N GLU A 36 -26.24 27.33 0.23
CA GLU A 36 -25.64 26.34 -0.66
C GLU A 36 -24.16 26.65 -0.95
N THR A 37 -23.80 27.93 -0.93
CA THR A 37 -22.44 28.45 -1.06
C THR A 37 -21.51 28.00 0.08
N LEU A 38 -21.97 27.96 1.33
CA LEU A 38 -21.19 27.46 2.47
C LEU A 38 -21.00 25.94 2.42
N LYS A 39 -22.02 25.18 1.99
CA LYS A 39 -21.89 23.73 1.78
C LYS A 39 -20.88 23.40 0.68
N LYS A 40 -20.92 24.11 -0.45
CA LYS A 40 -19.96 23.98 -1.56
C LYS A 40 -18.53 24.32 -1.11
N LYS A 41 -18.33 25.42 -0.38
CA LYS A 41 -17.03 25.79 0.19
C LYS A 41 -16.48 24.69 1.11
N ARG A 42 -17.29 24.15 2.03
CA ARG A 42 -16.88 23.04 2.93
C ARG A 42 -16.44 21.79 2.15
N ARG A 43 -17.18 21.40 1.11
CA ARG A 43 -16.82 20.27 0.24
C ARG A 43 -15.45 20.50 -0.42
N ASN A 44 -15.26 21.65 -1.07
CA ASN A 44 -13.99 22.00 -1.72
C ASN A 44 -12.80 21.99 -0.75
N PHE A 45 -12.95 22.54 0.46
CA PHE A 45 -11.89 22.48 1.47
C PHE A 45 -11.58 21.04 1.93
N THR A 46 -12.58 20.19 2.12
CA THR A 46 -12.34 18.78 2.47
C THR A 46 -11.62 18.02 1.34
N GLU A 47 -11.97 18.27 0.08
CA GLU A 47 -11.29 17.67 -1.07
C GLU A 47 -9.84 18.14 -1.20
N LEU A 48 -9.58 19.43 -1.00
CA LEU A 48 -8.22 19.97 -0.97
C LEU A 48 -7.39 19.32 0.13
N ARG A 49 -7.93 19.23 1.36
CA ARG A 49 -7.24 18.56 2.48
C ARG A 49 -6.93 17.09 2.17
N LYS A 50 -7.86 16.36 1.54
CA LYS A 50 -7.63 14.97 1.08
C LYS A 50 -6.49 14.89 0.06
N LYS A 51 -6.46 15.79 -0.93
CA LYS A 51 -5.37 15.85 -1.93
C LYS A 51 -4.01 16.15 -1.29
N PHE A 52 -3.96 17.07 -0.33
CA PHE A 52 -2.73 17.37 0.43
C PHE A 52 -2.25 16.16 1.24
N ALA A 53 -3.15 15.48 1.97
CA ALA A 53 -2.81 14.27 2.70
C ALA A 53 -2.28 13.17 1.78
N GLN A 54 -2.94 12.92 0.64
CA GLN A 54 -2.49 11.94 -0.34
C GLN A 54 -1.11 12.30 -0.94
N LYS A 55 -0.84 13.59 -1.17
CA LYS A 55 0.47 14.06 -1.65
C LYS A 55 1.58 13.78 -0.62
N MET A 56 1.30 13.97 0.67
CA MET A 56 2.27 13.64 1.73
C MET A 56 2.53 12.14 1.82
N LEU A 57 1.49 11.31 1.72
CA LEU A 57 1.63 9.86 1.67
C LEU A 57 2.47 9.40 0.46
N ARG A 58 2.26 9.99 -0.72
CA ARG A 58 3.08 9.69 -1.91
C ARG A 58 4.55 10.04 -1.71
N LYS A 59 4.83 11.20 -1.10
CA LYS A 59 6.21 11.62 -0.78
C LYS A 59 6.88 10.66 0.21
N ALA A 60 6.17 10.25 1.26
CA ALA A 60 6.67 9.28 2.24
C ALA A 60 6.96 7.92 1.57
N ARG A 61 6.04 7.42 0.74
CA ARG A 61 6.24 6.19 -0.04
C ARG A 61 7.44 6.29 -1.00
N GLY A 62 7.62 7.44 -1.66
CA GLY A 62 8.76 7.68 -2.54
C GLY A 62 10.10 7.56 -1.83
N LYS A 63 10.23 8.10 -0.60
CA LYS A 63 11.44 7.96 0.21
C LYS A 63 11.72 6.50 0.58
N LEU A 64 10.69 5.77 1.00
CA LEU A 64 10.82 4.34 1.34
C LEU A 64 11.23 3.49 0.13
N ILE A 65 10.67 3.76 -1.06
CA ILE A 65 11.05 3.06 -2.29
C ILE A 65 12.51 3.36 -2.64
N TYR A 66 12.94 4.62 -2.48
CA TYR A 66 14.32 5.02 -2.74
C TYR A 66 15.31 4.29 -1.82
N GLU A 67 15.05 4.27 -0.51
CA GLU A 67 15.88 3.54 0.46
C GLU A 67 15.94 2.04 0.15
N LYS A 68 14.80 1.42 -0.20
CA LYS A 68 14.76 0.01 -0.62
C LYS A 68 15.56 -0.24 -1.90
N ALA A 69 15.47 0.64 -2.89
CA ALA A 69 16.22 0.51 -4.13
C ALA A 69 17.74 0.59 -3.88
N GLN A 70 18.18 1.50 -3.01
CA GLN A 70 19.58 1.59 -2.60
C GLN A 70 20.05 0.32 -1.88
N HIS A 71 19.21 -0.24 -0.99
CA HIS A 71 19.48 -1.49 -0.30
C HIS A 71 19.67 -2.66 -1.28
N TYR A 72 18.70 -2.88 -2.17
CA TYR A 72 18.76 -3.97 -3.14
C TYR A 72 19.97 -3.84 -4.07
N HIS A 73 20.29 -2.62 -4.51
CA HIS A 73 21.49 -2.40 -5.33
C HIS A 73 22.78 -2.79 -4.62
N LYS A 74 22.88 -2.48 -3.32
CA LYS A 74 24.03 -2.86 -2.49
C LYS A 74 24.09 -4.37 -2.31
N GLU A 75 22.96 -5.03 -2.04
CA GLU A 75 22.88 -6.48 -1.89
C GLU A 75 23.34 -7.21 -3.15
N TYR A 76 22.79 -6.90 -4.32
CA TYR A 76 23.18 -7.55 -5.57
C TYR A 76 24.68 -7.38 -5.86
N ARG A 77 25.21 -6.16 -5.69
CA ARG A 77 26.65 -5.91 -5.86
C ARG A 77 27.52 -6.71 -4.87
N GLN A 78 27.05 -6.90 -3.65
CA GLN A 78 27.76 -7.69 -2.66
C GLN A 78 27.72 -9.17 -3.03
N THR A 79 26.55 -9.70 -3.37
CA THR A 79 26.37 -11.09 -3.82
C THR A 79 27.30 -11.42 -4.99
N ASP A 80 27.27 -10.62 -6.06
CA ASP A 80 28.13 -10.82 -7.24
C ASP A 80 29.63 -10.85 -6.87
N ARG A 81 30.06 -9.92 -6.00
CA ARG A 81 31.44 -9.86 -5.53
C ARG A 81 31.81 -11.06 -4.67
N THR A 82 30.91 -11.52 -3.81
CA THR A 82 31.15 -12.67 -2.95
C THR A 82 31.26 -13.98 -3.74
N GLU A 83 30.45 -14.16 -4.79
CA GLU A 83 30.54 -15.31 -5.69
C GLU A 83 31.89 -15.33 -6.42
N ILE A 84 32.29 -14.19 -6.99
CA ILE A 84 33.60 -14.03 -7.65
C ILE A 84 34.74 -14.28 -6.66
N HIS A 85 34.63 -13.71 -5.45
CA HIS A 85 35.66 -13.86 -4.43
C HIS A 85 35.83 -15.33 -4.02
N THR A 86 34.73 -16.02 -3.76
CA THR A 86 34.73 -17.44 -3.36
C THR A 86 35.33 -18.31 -4.46
N ALA A 87 34.97 -18.08 -5.72
CA ALA A 87 35.56 -18.76 -6.86
C ALA A 87 37.08 -18.52 -6.97
N ARG A 88 37.56 -17.30 -6.71
CA ARG A 88 38.99 -16.98 -6.69
C ARG A 88 39.73 -17.64 -5.53
N MET A 89 39.14 -17.64 -4.33
CA MET A 89 39.70 -18.30 -3.15
C MET A 89 39.85 -19.80 -3.35
N ALA A 90 38.83 -20.45 -3.94
CA ALA A 90 38.90 -21.86 -4.29
C ALA A 90 40.04 -22.15 -5.28
N ARG A 91 40.14 -21.37 -6.38
CA ARG A 91 41.24 -21.49 -7.35
C ARG A 91 42.62 -21.30 -6.71
N LYS A 92 42.75 -20.33 -5.80
CA LYS A 92 44.02 -20.08 -5.08
C LYS A 92 44.40 -21.26 -4.19
N ALA A 93 43.42 -21.91 -3.57
CA ALA A 93 43.63 -23.10 -2.74
C ALA A 93 43.80 -24.40 -3.55
N GLY A 94 43.65 -24.36 -4.89
CA GLY A 94 43.64 -25.55 -5.74
C GLY A 94 42.33 -26.35 -5.70
N ASN A 95 41.28 -25.82 -5.06
CA ASN A 95 39.97 -26.44 -4.93
C ASN A 95 39.00 -25.96 -6.02
N PHE A 96 37.96 -26.75 -6.30
CA PHE A 96 36.90 -26.37 -7.24
C PHE A 96 35.67 -25.80 -6.49
N TYR A 97 35.15 -24.67 -6.98
CA TYR A 97 33.90 -24.08 -6.48
C TYR A 97 32.78 -24.31 -7.50
N ALA A 98 31.73 -25.01 -7.08
CA ALA A 98 30.52 -25.20 -7.88
C ALA A 98 29.50 -24.10 -7.52
N PRO A 99 29.14 -23.21 -8.46
CA PRO A 99 28.12 -22.19 -8.21
C PRO A 99 26.73 -22.81 -8.06
N ALA A 100 25.85 -22.13 -7.35
CA ALA A 100 24.45 -22.54 -7.27
C ALA A 100 23.78 -22.42 -8.66
N GLY A 101 22.96 -23.41 -9.03
CA GLY A 101 22.20 -23.36 -10.28
C GLY A 101 21.18 -22.21 -10.30
N PRO A 102 20.86 -21.66 -11.49
CA PRO A 102 19.88 -20.59 -11.62
C PRO A 102 18.48 -21.07 -11.21
N LYS A 103 17.79 -20.28 -10.38
CA LYS A 103 16.47 -20.64 -9.83
C LYS A 103 15.28 -20.17 -10.67
N LEU A 104 15.49 -19.13 -11.48
CA LEU A 104 14.44 -18.47 -12.26
C LEU A 104 14.77 -18.58 -13.75
N ALA A 105 13.74 -18.83 -14.55
CA ALA A 105 13.83 -18.85 -16.01
C ALA A 105 12.74 -17.94 -16.59
N PHE A 106 13.09 -17.14 -17.59
CA PHE A 106 12.14 -16.32 -18.34
C PHE A 106 11.77 -17.05 -19.64
N VAL A 107 10.51 -17.48 -19.77
CA VAL A 107 10.00 -18.18 -20.95
C VAL A 107 9.14 -17.22 -21.77
N ILE A 108 9.54 -16.96 -23.01
CA ILE A 108 8.80 -16.14 -23.96
C ILE A 108 8.23 -17.05 -25.05
N ARG A 109 6.94 -16.94 -25.35
CA ARG A 109 6.30 -17.70 -26.42
C ARG A 109 6.65 -17.09 -27.78
N ILE A 110 7.31 -17.86 -28.63
CA ILE A 110 7.76 -17.44 -29.98
C ILE A 110 6.75 -17.86 -31.07
N ARG A 111 5.81 -18.77 -30.76
CA ARG A 111 4.79 -19.22 -31.73
C ARG A 111 3.59 -18.28 -31.77
N ASN A 112 3.35 -17.72 -32.95
CA ASN A 112 2.15 -16.95 -33.28
C ASN A 112 0.91 -17.85 -33.22
N GLN A 113 -0.23 -17.30 -32.80
CA GLN A 113 -1.48 -18.04 -32.56
C GLN A 113 -1.98 -18.81 -33.80
N TRP A 114 -1.58 -18.40 -35.01
CA TRP A 114 -2.04 -18.98 -36.26
C TRP A 114 -1.44 -20.36 -36.59
N SER A 115 -0.34 -20.76 -35.94
CA SER A 115 0.32 -22.05 -36.18
C SER A 115 -0.02 -23.12 -35.13
N GLU A 116 -1.07 -22.93 -34.32
CA GLU A 116 -1.56 -23.97 -33.41
C GLU A 116 -2.45 -24.96 -34.18
N PRO A 117 -2.02 -26.21 -34.43
CA PRO A 117 -2.93 -27.24 -34.87
C PRO A 117 -3.99 -27.42 -33.77
N LYS A 118 -5.27 -27.30 -34.15
CA LYS A 118 -6.39 -27.57 -33.24
C LYS A 118 -6.27 -29.03 -32.80
N GLY A 119 -5.80 -29.24 -31.57
CA GLY A 119 -5.80 -30.56 -30.94
C GLY A 119 -7.22 -31.11 -30.81
N PRO A 120 -7.39 -32.43 -30.59
CA PRO A 120 -8.71 -33.04 -30.45
C PRO A 120 -9.51 -32.30 -29.35
N LYS A 121 -10.69 -31.81 -29.73
CA LYS A 121 -11.61 -31.12 -28.83
C LYS A 121 -12.10 -32.13 -27.78
N GLY A 122 -11.57 -32.07 -26.56
CA GLY A 122 -12.02 -32.97 -25.50
C GLY A 122 -11.19 -33.06 -24.22
N VAL A 123 -9.99 -32.46 -24.16
CA VAL A 123 -9.20 -32.46 -22.91
C VAL A 123 -9.29 -31.07 -22.27
N ALA A 124 -10.06 -30.96 -21.19
CA ALA A 124 -10.13 -29.76 -20.39
C ALA A 124 -8.76 -29.52 -19.74
N ALA A 125 -7.99 -28.58 -20.28
CA ALA A 125 -6.79 -28.08 -19.63
C ALA A 125 -7.21 -27.24 -18.43
N SER A 126 -7.07 -27.79 -17.23
CA SER A 126 -7.16 -27.06 -15.96
C SER A 126 -5.93 -26.16 -15.80
N SER A 127 -5.82 -25.14 -16.64
CA SER A 127 -4.88 -24.03 -16.46
C SER A 127 -5.67 -22.74 -16.64
N SER A 128 -5.79 -22.00 -15.55
CA SER A 128 -6.57 -20.77 -15.42
C SER A 128 -6.29 -19.76 -16.54
N SER A 129 -7.40 -19.25 -17.10
CA SER A 129 -7.60 -17.95 -17.77
C SER A 129 -7.61 -17.93 -19.30
N PRO A 130 -8.83 -17.89 -19.86
CA PRO A 130 -9.14 -16.98 -20.95
C PRO A 130 -10.44 -16.20 -20.71
N ASP A 131 -10.65 -15.62 -19.51
CA ASP A 131 -11.84 -14.80 -19.22
C ASP A 131 -11.44 -13.42 -18.68
N LEU A 132 -10.82 -12.62 -19.53
CA LEU A 132 -10.85 -11.16 -19.44
C LEU A 132 -10.83 -10.59 -20.86
N GLN A 133 -11.89 -10.88 -21.62
CA GLN A 133 -12.23 -10.17 -22.84
C GLN A 133 -13.42 -9.25 -22.59
N TRP A 134 -13.11 -7.97 -22.45
CA TRP A 134 -13.79 -6.87 -23.12
C TRP A 134 -15.33 -6.94 -23.26
N HIS A 135 -16.02 -6.60 -22.20
CA HIS A 135 -17.27 -5.82 -22.15
C HIS A 135 -17.28 -5.24 -20.72
N LEU A 136 -17.29 -3.95 -20.45
CA LEU A 136 -18.04 -2.86 -21.05
C LEU A 136 -17.45 -1.54 -20.50
N CYS A 137 -17.93 -0.44 -21.08
CA CYS A 137 -18.00 0.91 -20.52
C CYS A 137 -17.86 1.06 -18.99
#